data_AF-A0A2E4T6G5-F1
#
_entry.id   AF-A0A2E4T6G5-F1
#
_cell.length_a   1.000
_cell.length_b   1.000
_cell.length_c   1.000
_cell.angle_alpha   90.00
_cell.angle_beta   90.00
_cell.angle_gamma   90.00
#
_symmetry.space_group_name_H-M   'P 1'
#
loop_
_entity.id
_entity.type
_entity.pdbx_description
1 polymer ?
#
loop_
_entity_poly.entity_id
_entity_poly.type
_entity_poly.pdbx_seq_one_letter_code
_entity_poly.pdbx_strand_id
1 'polypeptide(L)'
;MDTEDIADLRIRENLVAEERAENVKISFSVEVIDDRTCRLHVEASGTIEGHQFDDRHEALLQTSNAVCPPCTRKAGSYFEATVQLRSAGRRLDDIELKQLRGTLDEMLEGMESDPMFFITKEGPVTGGWDLQLGSKAMAKNWGRRLVRSYGGTIKETSTVVGSNDGIDVTRLTLSYRKPAYELDDVVRFRKQLWMIDGWQSDGPSLRRLDRYERSGATWRDMEKSIVVCPSREQHVAEYFGNTELPFVTNPDMNEDTKVLMVWDELLDGSLAMQRVLKQAMNDNCIGNLHFPVNTLHVALANGLDHGCMSEKLPLSNVNRMATYNVQPDLAGFQEWLSDIGLYPELESFLQSNNDVPYDVDVAKHDGVSNFASFRTLEEFGKLINTDLV
;
A
#
# COMPACT_ATOMS: atom_id res chain seq x y z
N MET A 1 1.16 -1.85 -38.81
CA MET A 1 0.50 -3.17 -38.76
C MET A 1 0.99 -3.93 -39.95
N ASP A 2 1.52 -5.12 -39.71
CA ASP A 2 1.92 -6.05 -40.75
C ASP A 2 0.68 -6.61 -41.46
N THR A 3 0.84 -7.10 -42.69
CA THR A 3 -0.24 -7.75 -43.45
C THR A 3 -0.75 -8.99 -42.72
N GLU A 4 0.14 -9.73 -42.04
CA GLU A 4 -0.24 -10.85 -41.16
C GLU A 4 -1.08 -10.40 -39.96
N ASP A 5 -0.75 -9.28 -39.31
CA ASP A 5 -1.55 -8.75 -38.19
C ASP A 5 -2.98 -8.41 -38.62
N ILE A 6 -3.13 -7.81 -39.80
CA ILE A 6 -4.44 -7.46 -40.36
C ILE A 6 -5.21 -8.73 -40.72
N ALA A 7 -4.54 -9.73 -41.29
CA ALA A 7 -5.15 -11.02 -41.60
C ALA A 7 -5.65 -11.74 -40.33
N ASP A 8 -4.81 -11.88 -39.30
CA ASP A 8 -5.18 -12.49 -38.01
C ASP A 8 -6.39 -11.78 -37.39
N LEU A 9 -6.35 -10.44 -37.31
CA LEU A 9 -7.45 -9.66 -36.75
C LEU A 9 -8.76 -9.87 -37.52
N ARG A 10 -8.72 -9.85 -38.86
CA ARG A 10 -9.92 -10.04 -39.69
C ARG A 10 -10.46 -11.45 -39.66
N ILE A 11 -9.59 -12.46 -39.56
CA ILE A 11 -10.01 -13.86 -39.38
C ILE A 11 -10.72 -13.99 -38.03
N ARG A 12 -10.16 -13.47 -36.93
CA ARG A 12 -10.78 -13.55 -35.61
C ARG A 12 -12.14 -12.84 -35.52
N GLU A 13 -12.28 -11.69 -36.17
CA GLU A 13 -13.54 -10.93 -36.16
C GLU A 13 -14.68 -11.60 -36.93
N ASN A 14 -14.36 -12.40 -37.96
CA ASN A 14 -15.36 -12.91 -38.91
C ASN A 14 -15.53 -14.44 -38.88
N LEU A 15 -14.56 -15.18 -38.34
CA LEU A 15 -14.65 -16.63 -38.22
C LEU A 15 -15.63 -16.98 -37.09
N VAL A 16 -16.73 -17.64 -37.47
CA VAL A 16 -17.73 -18.14 -36.54
C VAL A 16 -17.65 -19.66 -36.54
N ALA A 17 -17.23 -20.24 -35.42
CA ALA A 17 -17.27 -21.68 -35.20
C ALA A 17 -18.68 -22.11 -34.75
N GLU A 18 -19.04 -23.36 -35.03
CA GLU A 18 -20.28 -23.95 -34.53
C GLU A 18 -20.20 -24.16 -33.00
N GLU A 19 -21.28 -23.88 -32.26
CA GLU A 19 -21.26 -23.86 -30.78
C GLU A 19 -20.89 -25.20 -30.11
N ARG A 20 -21.16 -26.32 -30.77
CA ARG A 20 -20.84 -27.69 -30.34
C ARG A 20 -19.44 -28.14 -30.74
N ALA A 21 -18.68 -27.30 -31.45
CA ALA A 21 -17.31 -27.62 -31.83
C ALA A 21 -16.37 -27.53 -30.62
N GLU A 22 -15.68 -28.63 -30.34
CA GLU A 22 -14.68 -28.74 -29.29
C GLU A 22 -13.27 -28.82 -29.87
N ASN A 23 -12.28 -28.33 -29.12
CA ASN A 23 -10.85 -28.37 -29.49
C ASN A 23 -10.55 -27.73 -30.86
N VAL A 24 -11.26 -26.65 -31.19
CA VAL A 24 -11.09 -25.94 -32.46
C VAL A 24 -9.68 -25.34 -32.55
N LYS A 25 -8.93 -25.74 -33.57
CA LYS A 25 -7.64 -25.18 -33.95
C LYS A 25 -7.78 -24.46 -35.27
N ILE A 26 -7.26 -23.24 -35.32
CA ILE A 26 -7.28 -22.40 -36.50
C ILE A 26 -5.83 -22.10 -36.88
N SER A 27 -5.47 -22.38 -38.12
CA SER A 27 -4.23 -21.93 -38.75
C SER A 27 -4.56 -21.18 -40.02
N PHE A 28 -3.70 -20.23 -40.40
CA PHE A 28 -3.87 -19.51 -41.65
C PHE A 28 -2.53 -19.22 -42.30
N SER A 29 -2.56 -18.98 -43.61
CA SER A 29 -1.44 -18.41 -44.36
C SER A 29 -1.93 -17.31 -45.28
N VAL A 30 -1.04 -16.36 -45.57
CA VAL A 30 -1.34 -15.17 -46.36
C VAL A 30 -0.55 -15.23 -47.67
N GLU A 31 -1.25 -15.22 -48.78
CA GLU A 31 -0.69 -15.12 -50.12
C GLU A 31 -0.93 -13.70 -50.65
N VAL A 32 0.13 -12.92 -50.84
CA VAL A 32 0.03 -11.57 -51.38
C VAL A 32 -0.21 -11.66 -52.90
N ILE A 33 -1.32 -11.11 -53.38
CA ILE A 33 -1.65 -11.03 -54.81
C ILE A 33 -1.13 -9.72 -55.39
N ASP A 34 -1.43 -8.61 -54.72
CA ASP A 34 -0.98 -7.26 -55.07
C ASP A 34 -0.90 -6.38 -53.82
N ASP A 35 -0.50 -5.11 -53.98
CA ASP A 35 -0.31 -4.14 -52.90
C ASP A 35 -1.54 -3.91 -52.01
N ARG A 36 -2.75 -4.31 -52.45
CA ARG A 36 -4.00 -4.12 -51.72
C ARG A 36 -4.79 -5.41 -51.51
N THR A 37 -4.40 -6.50 -52.13
CA THR A 37 -5.16 -7.75 -52.16
C THR A 37 -4.29 -8.90 -51.69
N CYS A 38 -4.76 -9.60 -50.67
CA CYS A 38 -4.17 -10.84 -50.20
C CYS A 38 -5.22 -11.95 -50.22
N ARG A 39 -4.81 -13.17 -50.52
CA ARG A 39 -5.61 -14.37 -50.33
C ARG A 39 -5.25 -14.99 -49.00
N LEU A 40 -6.28 -15.23 -48.20
CA LEU A 40 -6.19 -15.91 -46.92
C LEU A 40 -6.56 -17.37 -47.13
N HIS A 41 -5.64 -18.26 -46.81
CA HIS A 41 -5.90 -19.69 -46.72
C HIS A 41 -6.09 -20.02 -45.25
N VAL A 42 -7.32 -20.37 -44.84
CA VAL A 42 -7.68 -20.65 -43.45
C VAL A 42 -7.99 -22.14 -43.32
N GLU A 43 -7.31 -22.79 -42.39
CA GLU A 43 -7.54 -24.19 -42.03
C GLU A 43 -8.13 -24.25 -40.63
N ALA A 44 -9.28 -24.90 -40.50
CA ALA A 44 -9.99 -25.10 -39.25
C ALA A 44 -10.16 -26.59 -38.99
N SER A 45 -9.72 -27.06 -37.82
CA SER A 45 -9.88 -28.45 -37.41
C SER A 45 -10.43 -28.55 -35.99
N GLY A 46 -11.16 -29.61 -35.70
CA GLY A 46 -11.77 -29.80 -34.38
C GLY A 46 -12.64 -31.04 -34.33
N THR A 47 -13.50 -31.10 -33.32
CA THR A 47 -14.43 -32.21 -33.11
C THR A 47 -15.84 -31.70 -32.88
N ILE A 48 -16.85 -32.27 -33.55
CA ILE A 48 -18.27 -32.02 -33.28
C ILE A 48 -18.93 -33.35 -32.94
N GLU A 49 -19.55 -33.46 -31.76
CA GLU A 49 -20.24 -34.67 -31.31
C GLU A 49 -19.38 -35.96 -31.40
N GLY A 50 -18.07 -35.83 -31.15
CA GLY A 50 -17.12 -36.94 -31.24
C GLY A 50 -16.58 -37.24 -32.64
N HIS A 51 -17.01 -36.52 -33.67
CA HIS A 51 -16.50 -36.64 -35.04
C HIS A 51 -15.50 -35.52 -35.37
N GLN A 52 -14.34 -35.90 -35.90
CA GLN A 52 -13.34 -34.92 -36.33
C GLN A 52 -13.76 -34.25 -37.64
N PHE A 53 -13.52 -32.95 -37.74
CA PHE A 53 -13.62 -32.18 -38.98
C PHE A 53 -12.28 -31.49 -39.29
N ASP A 54 -12.03 -31.30 -40.57
CA ASP A 54 -10.88 -30.58 -41.14
C ASP A 54 -11.39 -29.84 -42.38
N ASP A 55 -11.53 -28.53 -42.25
CA ASP A 55 -12.08 -27.64 -43.27
C ASP A 55 -11.03 -26.63 -43.74
N ARG A 56 -11.03 -26.41 -45.05
CA ARG A 56 -10.19 -25.40 -45.70
C ARG A 56 -11.06 -24.35 -46.37
N HIS A 57 -10.74 -23.10 -46.11
CA HIS A 57 -11.43 -21.95 -46.67
C HIS A 57 -10.44 -20.99 -47.31
N GLU A 58 -10.86 -20.41 -48.44
CA GLU A 58 -10.15 -19.33 -49.09
C GLU A 58 -10.99 -18.05 -49.02
N ALA A 59 -10.36 -16.95 -48.61
CA ALA A 59 -10.99 -15.63 -48.59
C ALA A 59 -10.06 -14.59 -49.22
N LEU A 60 -10.65 -13.55 -49.83
CA LEU A 60 -9.90 -12.41 -50.32
C LEU A 60 -9.96 -11.27 -49.31
N LEU A 61 -8.81 -10.85 -48.82
CA LEU A 61 -8.64 -9.65 -48.02
C LEU A 61 -8.27 -8.50 -48.95
N GLN A 62 -9.19 -7.55 -49.13
CA GLN A 62 -8.98 -6.36 -49.92
C GLN A 62 -8.91 -5.13 -49.03
N THR A 63 -7.86 -4.33 -49.19
CA THR A 63 -7.66 -3.08 -48.46
C THR A 63 -7.99 -1.91 -49.37
N SER A 64 -8.74 -0.94 -48.85
CA SER A 64 -9.04 0.31 -49.53
C SER A 64 -8.70 1.49 -48.63
N ASN A 65 -8.34 2.61 -49.25
CA ASN A 65 -8.09 3.84 -48.52
C ASN A 65 -9.44 4.45 -48.13
N ALA A 66 -9.69 4.58 -46.83
CA ALA A 66 -10.84 5.28 -46.30
C ALA A 66 -10.38 6.39 -45.36
N VAL A 67 -11.20 7.43 -45.24
CA VAL A 67 -11.00 8.44 -44.19
C VAL A 67 -11.32 7.78 -42.87
N CYS A 68 -10.33 7.68 -41.98
CA CYS A 68 -10.53 7.17 -40.62
C CYS A 68 -11.38 8.18 -39.82
N PRO A 69 -12.65 7.88 -39.49
CA PRO A 69 -13.52 8.85 -38.82
C PRO A 69 -12.98 9.31 -37.45
N PRO A 70 -12.37 8.43 -36.61
CA PRO A 70 -11.67 8.85 -35.39
C PRO A 70 -10.52 9.82 -35.63
N CYS A 71 -9.68 9.58 -36.64
CA CYS A 71 -8.57 10.50 -36.98
C CYS A 71 -9.10 11.86 -37.42
N THR A 72 -10.17 11.89 -38.23
CA THR A 72 -10.81 13.15 -38.64
C THR A 72 -11.41 13.89 -37.45
N ARG A 73 -12.06 13.18 -36.52
CA ARG A 73 -12.58 13.76 -35.28
C ARG A 73 -11.45 14.34 -34.43
N LYS A 74 -10.37 13.59 -34.23
CA LYS A 74 -9.19 14.04 -33.48
C LYS A 74 -8.58 15.30 -34.08
N ALA A 75 -8.35 15.32 -35.40
CA ALA A 75 -7.85 16.48 -36.11
C ALA A 75 -8.82 17.68 -36.07
N GLY A 76 -10.13 17.40 -36.05
CA GLY A 76 -11.21 18.39 -35.98
C GLY A 76 -11.49 18.95 -34.58
N SER A 77 -10.63 18.70 -33.59
CA SER A 77 -10.83 19.14 -32.20
C SER A 77 -12.14 18.63 -31.56
N TYR A 78 -12.62 17.46 -32.00
CA TYR A 78 -13.80 16.82 -31.43
C TYR A 78 -13.50 16.24 -30.04
N PHE A 79 -14.37 16.50 -29.06
CA PHE A 79 -14.31 15.88 -27.75
C PHE A 79 -15.71 15.73 -27.15
N GLU A 80 -15.85 14.71 -26.29
CA GLU A 80 -17.10 14.41 -25.59
C GLU A 80 -17.01 14.65 -24.08
N ALA A 81 -15.79 14.64 -23.53
CA ALA A 81 -15.56 14.83 -22.12
C ALA A 81 -14.42 15.81 -21.83
N THR A 82 -14.58 16.60 -20.79
CA THR A 82 -13.51 17.40 -20.18
C THR A 82 -13.23 16.84 -18.80
N VAL A 83 -11.98 16.49 -18.52
CA VAL A 83 -11.52 16.06 -17.20
C VAL A 83 -10.67 17.17 -16.60
N GLN A 84 -10.97 17.54 -15.36
CA GLN A 84 -10.30 18.61 -14.63
C GLN A 84 -9.63 18.03 -13.40
N LEU A 85 -8.30 18.00 -13.39
CA LEU A 85 -7.51 17.61 -12.23
C LEU A 85 -7.32 18.83 -11.33
N ARG A 86 -7.73 18.71 -10.06
CA ARG A 86 -7.63 19.76 -9.03
C ARG A 86 -7.17 19.14 -7.72
N SER A 87 -6.75 19.97 -6.77
CA SER A 87 -6.52 19.59 -5.37
C SER A 87 -7.56 20.21 -4.44
N ALA A 88 -7.82 19.55 -3.31
CA ALA A 88 -8.54 20.11 -2.18
C ALA A 88 -7.56 20.84 -1.24
N GLY A 89 -7.83 22.12 -0.97
CA GLY A 89 -7.12 22.88 0.07
C GLY A 89 -5.72 23.41 -0.30
N ARG A 90 -5.08 22.94 -1.38
CA ARG A 90 -3.80 23.46 -1.88
C ARG A 90 -3.69 23.39 -3.41
N ARG A 91 -2.54 23.82 -3.95
CA ARG A 91 -2.18 23.57 -5.36
C ARG A 91 -1.54 22.18 -5.46
N LEU A 92 -1.82 21.48 -6.56
CA LEU A 92 -1.05 20.31 -6.95
C LEU A 92 0.34 20.76 -7.37
N ASP A 93 1.36 20.03 -6.97
CA ASP A 93 2.69 20.21 -7.51
C ASP A 93 2.83 19.53 -8.89
N ASP A 94 3.90 19.87 -9.60
CA ASP A 94 4.14 19.35 -10.96
C ASP A 94 4.42 17.84 -10.98
N ILE A 95 4.92 17.26 -9.88
CA ILE A 95 5.21 15.83 -9.76
C ILE A 95 3.91 15.06 -9.59
N GLU A 96 3.05 15.50 -8.67
CA GLU A 96 1.70 14.96 -8.46
C GLU A 96 0.87 15.03 -9.74
N LEU A 97 0.92 16.17 -10.46
CA LEU A 97 0.22 16.31 -11.74
C LEU A 97 0.69 15.29 -12.78
N LYS A 98 2.02 15.10 -12.91
CA LYS A 98 2.60 14.10 -13.81
C LYS A 98 2.19 12.68 -13.41
N GLN A 99 2.20 12.36 -12.12
CA GLN A 99 1.77 11.05 -11.62
C GLN A 99 0.29 10.78 -11.92
N LEU A 100 -0.60 11.72 -11.59
CA LEU A 100 -2.03 11.61 -11.89
C LEU A 100 -2.25 11.46 -13.40
N ARG A 101 -1.57 12.25 -14.23
CA ARG A 101 -1.66 12.17 -15.69
C ARG A 101 -1.11 10.85 -16.24
N GLY A 102 -0.01 10.35 -15.68
CA GLY A 102 0.61 9.09 -16.09
C GLY A 102 -0.33 7.90 -15.93
N THR A 103 -1.22 7.92 -14.93
CA THR A 103 -2.23 6.86 -14.77
C THR A 103 -3.22 6.75 -15.95
N LEU A 104 -3.37 7.81 -16.77
CA LEU A 104 -4.14 7.74 -18.01
C LEU A 104 -3.37 6.96 -19.08
N ASP A 105 -2.07 7.19 -19.21
CA ASP A 105 -1.23 6.47 -20.18
C ASP A 105 -1.19 4.98 -19.83
N GLU A 106 -0.97 4.65 -18.55
CA GLU A 106 -1.06 3.27 -18.03
C GLU A 106 -2.45 2.63 -18.26
N MET A 107 -3.51 3.44 -18.28
CA MET A 107 -4.86 2.94 -18.57
C MET A 107 -5.02 2.64 -20.05
N LEU A 108 -4.45 3.47 -20.92
CA LEU A 108 -4.52 3.28 -22.37
C LEU A 108 -3.67 2.10 -22.84
N GLU A 109 -2.53 1.85 -22.21
CA GLU A 109 -1.66 0.70 -22.51
C GLU A 109 -2.32 -0.65 -22.16
N GLY A 110 -3.17 -0.69 -21.14
CA GLY A 110 -3.81 -1.91 -20.64
C GLY A 110 -5.21 -2.19 -21.19
N MET A 111 -5.74 -1.37 -22.10
CA MET A 111 -7.08 -1.52 -22.68
C MET A 111 -7.02 -1.99 -24.14
N GLU A 112 -8.07 -2.68 -24.59
CA GLU A 112 -8.26 -2.89 -26.02
C GLU A 112 -8.31 -1.55 -26.75
N SER A 113 -7.70 -1.51 -27.93
CA SER A 113 -7.58 -0.30 -28.73
C SER A 113 -8.96 0.17 -29.21
N ASP A 114 -9.57 1.10 -28.48
CA ASP A 114 -10.75 1.84 -28.95
C ASP A 114 -10.29 3.09 -29.72
N PRO A 115 -10.59 3.20 -31.04
CA PRO A 115 -10.21 4.37 -31.83
C PRO A 115 -10.72 5.71 -31.28
N MET A 116 -11.77 5.73 -30.46
CA MET A 116 -12.31 6.93 -29.80
C MET A 116 -11.57 7.31 -28.52
N PHE A 117 -10.64 6.50 -28.04
CA PHE A 117 -9.85 6.76 -26.83
C PHE A 117 -8.63 7.61 -27.17
N PHE A 118 -8.88 8.88 -27.49
CA PHE A 118 -7.83 9.85 -27.76
C PHE A 118 -7.97 11.12 -26.92
N ILE A 119 -6.82 11.75 -26.67
CA ILE A 119 -6.72 13.09 -26.11
C ILE A 119 -6.74 14.10 -27.26
N THR A 120 -7.65 15.07 -27.16
CA THR A 120 -7.82 16.13 -28.16
C THR A 120 -6.96 17.34 -27.82
N LYS A 121 -6.98 17.72 -26.55
CA LYS A 121 -6.26 18.87 -26.01
C LYS A 121 -6.03 18.64 -24.53
N GLU A 122 -4.87 19.05 -24.04
CA GLU A 122 -4.60 19.10 -22.61
C GLU A 122 -3.64 20.24 -22.27
N GLY A 123 -3.60 20.64 -21.01
CA GLY A 123 -2.65 21.65 -20.55
C GLY A 123 -2.91 22.17 -19.13
N PRO A 124 -1.93 22.93 -18.59
CA PRO A 124 -2.05 23.53 -17.28
C PRO A 124 -3.07 24.67 -17.31
N VAL A 125 -3.82 24.79 -16.22
CA VAL A 125 -4.76 25.89 -15.96
C VAL A 125 -4.54 26.44 -14.56
N THR A 126 -5.13 27.59 -14.24
CA THR A 126 -5.03 28.16 -12.90
C THR A 126 -5.60 27.19 -11.86
N GLY A 127 -4.71 26.60 -11.04
CA GLY A 127 -5.08 25.68 -9.97
C GLY A 127 -5.24 24.21 -10.38
N GLY A 128 -4.76 23.80 -11.57
CA GLY A 128 -4.77 22.40 -11.96
C GLY A 128 -4.42 22.14 -13.42
N TRP A 129 -4.99 21.07 -13.97
CA TRP A 129 -4.78 20.62 -15.35
C TRP A 129 -6.10 20.19 -15.98
N ASP A 130 -6.33 20.56 -17.23
CA ASP A 130 -7.55 20.22 -17.96
C ASP A 130 -7.21 19.36 -19.18
N LEU A 131 -8.04 18.35 -19.43
CA LEU A 131 -7.92 17.43 -20.56
C LEU A 131 -9.26 17.30 -21.29
N GLN A 132 -9.21 17.25 -22.60
CA GLN A 132 -10.35 16.98 -23.47
C GLN A 132 -10.19 15.62 -24.12
N LEU A 133 -11.20 14.76 -23.91
CA LEU A 133 -11.19 13.35 -24.26
C LEU A 133 -12.27 13.05 -25.29
N GLY A 134 -11.94 12.19 -26.26
CA GLY A 134 -12.85 11.75 -27.32
C GLY A 134 -14.04 10.91 -26.83
N SER A 135 -13.93 10.32 -25.64
CA SER A 135 -14.94 9.39 -25.08
C SER A 135 -15.31 9.72 -23.63
N LYS A 136 -16.61 9.71 -23.33
CA LYS A 136 -17.13 9.83 -21.94
C LYS A 136 -16.80 8.62 -21.08
N ALA A 137 -16.78 7.42 -21.67
CA ALA A 137 -16.48 6.18 -20.95
C ALA A 137 -15.04 6.19 -20.44
N MET A 138 -14.10 6.60 -21.29
CA MET A 138 -12.69 6.79 -20.92
C MET A 138 -12.54 7.78 -19.75
N ALA A 139 -13.22 8.94 -19.82
CA ALA A 139 -13.19 9.93 -18.75
C ALA A 139 -13.69 9.37 -17.40
N LYS A 140 -14.81 8.63 -17.41
CA LYS A 140 -15.39 8.03 -16.20
C LYS A 140 -14.52 6.91 -15.62
N ASN A 141 -13.96 6.06 -16.48
CA ASN A 141 -13.08 4.98 -16.05
C ASN A 141 -11.80 5.53 -15.43
N TRP A 142 -11.19 6.53 -16.06
CA TRP A 142 -10.02 7.18 -15.50
C TRP A 142 -10.33 7.89 -14.19
N GLY A 143 -11.43 8.64 -14.10
CA GLY A 143 -11.86 9.27 -12.84
C GLY A 143 -12.01 8.26 -11.70
N ARG A 144 -12.66 7.11 -11.94
CA ARG A 144 -12.79 6.03 -10.94
C ARG A 144 -11.43 5.45 -10.53
N ARG A 145 -10.50 5.28 -11.47
CA ARG A 145 -9.13 4.83 -11.18
C ARG A 145 -8.43 5.84 -10.25
N LEU A 146 -8.55 7.14 -10.54
CA LEU A 146 -7.96 8.19 -9.70
C LEU A 146 -8.47 8.13 -8.26
N VAL A 147 -9.78 8.00 -8.04
CA VAL A 147 -10.36 7.90 -6.69
C VAL A 147 -9.93 6.63 -5.97
N ARG A 148 -9.85 5.50 -6.68
CA ARG A 148 -9.41 4.22 -6.08
C ARG A 148 -7.94 4.26 -5.66
N SER A 149 -7.07 4.90 -6.44
CA SER A 149 -5.64 4.97 -6.16
C SER A 149 -5.28 6.06 -5.16
N TYR A 150 -5.88 7.24 -5.28
CA TYR A 150 -5.45 8.46 -4.57
C TYR A 150 -6.52 9.07 -3.67
N GLY A 151 -7.70 8.45 -3.55
CA GLY A 151 -8.83 9.00 -2.81
C GLY A 151 -9.42 10.25 -3.48
N GLY A 152 -10.16 11.06 -2.72
CA GLY A 152 -10.71 12.32 -3.19
C GLY A 152 -12.12 12.23 -3.77
N THR A 153 -12.53 13.30 -4.44
CA THR A 153 -13.91 13.46 -4.91
C THR A 153 -13.98 13.69 -6.41
N ILE A 154 -15.06 13.19 -7.02
CA ILE A 154 -15.41 13.47 -8.41
C ILE A 154 -16.73 14.22 -8.43
N LYS A 155 -16.79 15.31 -9.21
CA LYS A 155 -18.03 15.98 -9.57
C LYS A 155 -18.26 15.86 -11.08
N GLU A 156 -19.36 15.25 -11.46
CA GLU A 156 -19.79 15.12 -12.85
C GLU A 156 -20.89 16.14 -13.17
N THR A 157 -20.81 16.75 -14.35
CA THR A 157 -21.86 17.59 -14.92
C THR A 157 -21.98 17.29 -16.41
N SER A 158 -23.20 17.35 -16.95
CA SER A 158 -23.46 17.10 -18.36
C SER A 158 -24.14 18.32 -18.97
N THR A 159 -23.70 18.73 -20.15
CA THR A 159 -24.24 19.89 -20.88
C THR A 159 -24.67 19.46 -22.28
N VAL A 160 -25.86 19.88 -22.72
CA VAL A 160 -26.32 19.62 -24.09
C VAL A 160 -25.62 20.61 -25.02
N VAL A 161 -24.97 20.08 -26.07
CA VAL A 161 -24.24 20.88 -27.07
C VAL A 161 -24.92 20.88 -28.45
N GLY A 162 -25.93 20.05 -28.65
CA GLY A 162 -26.70 19.97 -29.87
C GLY A 162 -27.70 18.82 -29.83
N SER A 163 -28.38 18.59 -30.95
CA SER A 163 -29.29 17.46 -31.16
C SER A 163 -28.95 16.82 -32.50
N ASN A 164 -28.87 15.49 -32.52
CA ASN A 164 -28.71 14.71 -33.75
C ASN A 164 -29.85 13.69 -33.82
N ASP A 165 -30.64 13.71 -34.89
CA ASP A 165 -31.82 12.86 -35.08
C ASP A 165 -32.80 12.85 -33.89
N GLY A 166 -32.95 14.02 -33.23
CA GLY A 166 -33.82 14.20 -32.06
C GLY A 166 -33.24 13.67 -30.75
N ILE A 167 -31.99 13.18 -30.75
CA ILE A 167 -31.26 12.76 -29.56
C ILE A 167 -30.27 13.86 -29.16
N ASP A 168 -30.36 14.30 -27.91
CA ASP A 168 -29.45 15.31 -27.36
C ASP A 168 -28.00 14.80 -27.33
N VAL A 169 -27.13 15.52 -28.02
CA VAL A 169 -25.68 15.33 -27.96
C VAL A 169 -25.16 16.11 -26.75
N THR A 170 -24.64 15.40 -25.76
CA THR A 170 -24.13 15.99 -24.52
C THR A 170 -22.61 15.94 -24.42
N ARG A 171 -22.01 16.88 -23.68
CA ARG A 171 -20.63 16.84 -23.22
C ARG A 171 -20.56 16.65 -21.71
N LEU A 172 -19.69 15.75 -21.28
CA LEU A 172 -19.40 15.48 -19.87
C LEU A 172 -18.29 16.42 -19.37
N THR A 173 -18.45 17.01 -18.20
CA THR A 173 -17.35 17.63 -17.45
C THR A 173 -17.20 16.87 -16.13
N LEU A 174 -16.00 16.33 -15.92
CA LEU A 174 -15.62 15.55 -14.74
C LEU A 174 -14.52 16.30 -14.00
N SER A 175 -14.80 16.78 -12.80
CA SER A 175 -13.82 17.45 -11.94
C SER A 175 -13.38 16.51 -10.82
N TYR A 176 -12.13 16.10 -10.86
CA TYR A 176 -11.49 15.31 -9.82
C TYR A 176 -10.71 16.22 -8.86
N ARG A 177 -10.86 15.99 -7.56
CA ARG A 177 -10.17 16.73 -6.49
C ARG A 177 -9.38 15.76 -5.62
N LYS A 178 -8.05 15.74 -5.78
CA LYS A 178 -7.12 14.97 -4.93
C LYS A 178 -7.04 15.60 -3.53
N PRO A 179 -7.09 14.80 -2.44
CA PRO A 179 -6.84 15.28 -1.09
C PRO A 179 -5.39 15.75 -0.91
N ALA A 180 -5.13 16.53 0.14
CA ALA A 180 -3.79 17.04 0.46
C ALA A 180 -2.88 16.00 1.16
N TYR A 181 -3.40 14.80 1.40
CA TYR A 181 -2.78 13.67 2.10
C TYR A 181 -2.92 12.40 1.26
N GLU A 182 -2.07 11.40 1.52
CA GLU A 182 -2.03 10.12 0.81
C GLU A 182 -2.28 8.95 1.78
N LEU A 183 -2.31 7.72 1.25
CA LEU A 183 -2.30 6.52 2.09
C LEU A 183 -1.04 6.51 2.95
N ASP A 184 -1.17 5.97 4.15
CA ASP A 184 -0.13 5.86 5.17
C ASP A 184 0.37 7.19 5.74
N ASP A 185 -0.05 8.35 5.21
CA ASP A 185 0.25 9.64 5.83
C ASP A 185 -0.31 9.72 7.24
N VAL A 186 0.46 10.30 8.16
CA VAL A 186 0.00 10.68 9.48
C VAL A 186 -0.57 12.08 9.44
N VAL A 187 -1.83 12.21 9.83
CA VAL A 187 -2.57 13.47 9.86
C VAL A 187 -3.04 13.81 11.27
N ARG A 188 -3.08 15.11 11.58
CA ARG A 188 -3.74 15.64 12.76
C ARG A 188 -5.19 15.95 12.40
N PHE A 189 -6.12 15.23 13.02
CA PHE A 189 -7.55 15.41 12.85
C PHE A 189 -8.26 15.34 14.19
N ARG A 190 -9.11 16.34 14.48
CA ARG A 190 -9.84 16.49 15.77
C ARG A 190 -8.93 16.37 17.00
N LYS A 191 -7.76 17.03 16.95
CA LYS A 191 -6.70 17.05 18.00
C LYS A 191 -5.99 15.70 18.23
N GLN A 192 -6.30 14.67 17.45
CA GLN A 192 -5.66 13.35 17.54
C GLN A 192 -4.82 13.09 16.29
N LEU A 193 -3.88 12.15 16.41
CA LEU A 193 -3.06 11.68 15.29
C LEU A 193 -3.67 10.40 14.71
N TRP A 194 -3.83 10.42 13.39
CA TRP A 194 -4.42 9.33 12.62
C TRP A 194 -3.52 9.00 11.45
N MET A 195 -3.42 7.73 11.08
CA MET A 195 -2.90 7.30 9.80
C MET A 195 -4.05 7.13 8.81
N ILE A 196 -3.83 7.51 7.55
CA ILE A 196 -4.77 7.22 6.46
C ILE A 196 -4.63 5.75 6.08
N ASP A 197 -5.62 4.92 6.44
CA ASP A 197 -5.58 3.45 6.32
C ASP A 197 -6.19 2.96 4.98
N GLY A 198 -6.99 3.80 4.31
CA GLY A 198 -7.68 3.42 3.09
C GLY A 198 -8.68 4.45 2.58
N TRP A 199 -9.22 4.20 1.38
CA TRP A 199 -10.22 5.04 0.74
C TRP A 199 -11.60 4.41 0.79
N GLN A 200 -12.60 5.16 1.28
CA GLN A 200 -14.01 4.81 1.23
C GLN A 200 -14.76 5.78 0.31
N SER A 201 -16.05 5.50 0.05
CA SER A 201 -16.88 6.33 -0.85
C SER A 201 -17.03 7.77 -0.35
N ASP A 202 -17.21 7.98 0.96
CA ASP A 202 -17.48 9.28 1.56
C ASP A 202 -16.25 9.95 2.19
N GLY A 203 -15.10 9.26 2.22
CA GLY A 203 -13.85 9.79 2.78
C GLY A 203 -12.84 8.71 3.13
N PRO A 204 -11.74 9.05 3.83
CA PRO A 204 -10.73 8.08 4.23
C PRO A 204 -11.18 7.24 5.45
N SER A 205 -10.74 5.98 5.49
CA SER A 205 -10.60 5.27 6.76
C SER A 205 -9.34 5.73 7.46
N LEU A 206 -9.49 5.98 8.76
CA LEU A 206 -8.45 6.46 9.65
C LEU A 206 -8.16 5.39 10.68
N ARG A 207 -6.87 5.17 10.95
CA ARG A 207 -6.39 4.34 12.05
C ARG A 207 -5.69 5.22 13.08
N ARG A 208 -6.11 5.14 14.33
CA ARG A 208 -5.51 5.93 15.40
C ARG A 208 -4.10 5.41 15.71
N LEU A 209 -3.17 6.30 16.03
CA LEU A 209 -1.78 5.91 16.27
C LEU A 209 -1.49 5.46 17.70
N ASP A 210 -2.21 5.97 18.69
CA ASP A 210 -1.95 5.70 20.12
C ASP A 210 -2.71 4.47 20.65
N ARG A 211 -3.72 3.98 19.93
CA ARG A 211 -4.52 2.81 20.30
C ARG A 211 -5.18 2.16 19.11
N TYR A 212 -5.63 0.91 19.28
CA TYR A 212 -6.37 0.18 18.26
C TYR A 212 -7.79 0.74 18.10
N GLU A 213 -7.92 1.79 17.29
CA GLU A 213 -9.18 2.44 16.96
C GLU A 213 -9.19 2.75 15.46
N ARG A 214 -10.27 2.34 14.77
CA ARG A 214 -10.52 2.70 13.38
C ARG A 214 -11.77 3.57 13.29
N SER A 215 -11.71 4.61 12.48
CA SER A 215 -12.83 5.52 12.24
C SER A 215 -12.90 5.90 10.76
N GLY A 216 -14.08 6.17 10.24
CA GLY A 216 -14.23 6.93 9.00
C GLY A 216 -14.20 8.43 9.27
N ALA A 217 -13.83 9.22 8.27
CA ALA A 217 -14.06 10.66 8.24
C ALA A 217 -14.58 11.06 6.86
N THR A 218 -15.36 12.13 6.75
CA THR A 218 -15.86 12.60 5.45
C THR A 218 -14.78 13.40 4.71
N TRP A 219 -14.84 13.44 3.37
CA TRP A 219 -13.95 14.31 2.57
C TRP A 219 -14.00 15.76 3.02
N ARG A 220 -15.20 16.26 3.35
CA ARG A 220 -15.43 17.63 3.82
C ARG A 220 -14.75 17.89 5.16
N ASP A 221 -14.88 16.98 6.12
CA ASP A 221 -14.26 17.13 7.44
C ASP A 221 -12.73 17.13 7.35
N MET A 222 -12.19 16.33 6.43
CA MET A 222 -10.75 16.16 6.24
C MET A 222 -10.08 17.30 5.46
N GLU A 223 -10.83 18.22 4.86
CA GLU A 223 -10.27 19.41 4.18
C GLU A 223 -9.39 20.26 5.11
N LYS A 224 -9.66 20.22 6.42
CA LYS A 224 -8.90 20.96 7.45
C LYS A 224 -7.87 20.11 8.19
N SER A 225 -7.67 18.86 7.78
CA SER A 225 -6.65 18.01 8.37
C SER A 225 -5.25 18.53 8.00
N ILE A 226 -4.29 18.29 8.89
CA ILE A 226 -2.91 18.73 8.69
C ILE A 226 -2.05 17.48 8.61
N VAL A 227 -1.32 17.29 7.50
CA VAL A 227 -0.31 16.23 7.40
C VAL A 227 0.82 16.56 8.37
N VAL A 228 1.07 15.64 9.31
CA VAL A 228 2.12 15.74 10.32
C VAL A 228 3.37 14.99 9.87
N CYS A 229 3.21 13.83 9.23
CA CYS A 229 4.30 13.04 8.68
C CYS A 229 3.85 12.35 7.39
N PRO A 230 4.37 12.76 6.22
CA PRO A 230 4.13 12.08 4.95
C PRO A 230 4.72 10.66 4.96
N SER A 231 4.10 9.71 4.25
CA SER A 231 4.58 8.32 4.10
C SER A 231 6.03 8.23 3.61
N ARG A 232 6.41 9.09 2.65
CA ARG A 232 7.79 9.17 2.12
C ARG A 232 8.84 9.63 3.14
N GLU A 233 8.43 10.24 4.25
CA GLU A 233 9.30 10.65 5.36
C GLU A 233 9.27 9.63 6.51
N GLN A 234 8.52 8.54 6.35
CA GLN A 234 8.53 7.42 7.28
C GLN A 234 9.69 6.50 6.96
N HIS A 235 10.35 6.01 7.99
CA HIS A 235 11.47 5.09 7.89
C HIS A 235 11.06 3.76 8.48
N VAL A 236 11.22 2.69 7.69
CA VAL A 236 11.07 1.32 8.17
C VAL A 236 12.33 0.98 8.96
N ALA A 237 12.16 0.62 10.22
CA ALA A 237 13.22 0.03 11.03
C ALA A 237 13.03 -1.49 10.99
N GLU A 238 14.01 -2.20 10.41
CA GLU A 238 14.05 -3.66 10.45
C GLU A 238 14.60 -4.10 11.81
N TYR A 239 13.87 -5.00 12.46
CA TYR A 239 14.32 -5.68 13.67
C TYR A 239 15.01 -6.98 13.28
N PHE A 240 16.31 -7.07 13.55
CA PHE A 240 17.06 -8.32 13.41
C PHE A 240 16.95 -9.12 14.69
N GLY A 241 16.04 -10.08 14.72
CA GLY A 241 16.17 -11.25 15.58
C GLY A 241 16.71 -12.42 14.76
N ASN A 242 18.04 -12.61 14.67
CA ASN A 242 18.64 -13.96 14.62
C ASN A 242 20.19 -14.01 14.66
N THR A 243 20.69 -14.90 15.53
CA THR A 243 21.85 -15.83 15.47
C THR A 243 23.24 -15.46 14.92
N GLU A 244 23.50 -14.29 14.36
CA GLU A 244 24.86 -13.87 14.02
C GLU A 244 25.08 -12.44 14.53
N LEU A 245 25.81 -12.33 15.65
CA LEU A 245 26.18 -11.12 16.40
C LEU A 245 26.48 -9.88 15.51
N PRO A 246 26.24 -8.62 15.98
CA PRO A 246 26.62 -8.19 17.34
C PRO A 246 25.74 -7.11 18.02
N PHE A 247 25.42 -7.31 19.30
CA PHE A 247 25.42 -6.19 20.26
C PHE A 247 26.87 -5.98 20.73
N VAL A 248 27.45 -4.84 20.32
CA VAL A 248 28.68 -4.19 20.82
C VAL A 248 29.87 -5.12 21.16
N THR A 249 30.43 -5.78 20.15
CA THR A 249 31.90 -6.01 20.05
C THR A 249 32.34 -6.11 18.58
N ASN A 250 31.78 -5.30 17.66
CA ASN A 250 32.38 -5.19 16.33
C ASN A 250 33.52 -4.16 16.38
N PRO A 251 34.79 -4.56 16.23
CA PRO A 251 35.93 -3.63 16.27
C PRO A 251 35.95 -2.60 15.13
N ASP A 252 35.07 -2.73 14.14
CA ASP A 252 34.97 -1.82 12.98
C ASP A 252 33.99 -0.63 13.20
N MET A 253 33.40 -0.49 14.39
CA MET A 253 32.49 0.61 14.70
C MET A 253 33.28 1.90 15.00
N ASN A 254 33.06 2.97 14.23
CA ASN A 254 33.62 4.28 14.51
C ASN A 254 32.61 5.20 15.22
N GLU A 255 33.05 6.38 15.66
CA GLU A 255 32.22 7.34 16.40
C GLU A 255 30.97 7.81 15.63
N ASP A 256 30.92 7.64 14.31
CA ASP A 256 29.82 8.07 13.45
C ASP A 256 28.70 7.01 13.29
N THR A 257 28.90 5.78 13.77
CA THR A 257 27.91 4.70 13.62
C THR A 257 26.73 4.90 14.57
N LYS A 258 25.53 5.01 14.01
CA LYS A 258 24.28 5.12 14.77
C LYS A 258 23.80 3.74 15.22
N VAL A 259 23.55 3.59 16.51
CA VAL A 259 23.15 2.33 17.14
C VAL A 259 21.76 2.47 17.75
N LEU A 260 20.89 1.47 17.59
CA LEU A 260 19.56 1.43 18.21
C LEU A 260 19.51 0.27 19.20
N MET A 261 19.15 0.56 20.45
CA MET A 261 19.04 -0.41 21.54
C MET A 261 17.60 -0.49 21.99
N VAL A 262 16.97 -1.66 21.89
CA VAL A 262 15.59 -1.88 22.29
C VAL A 262 15.54 -2.68 23.60
N TRP A 263 14.89 -2.12 24.61
CA TRP A 263 14.75 -2.67 25.95
C TRP A 263 13.29 -3.05 26.21
N ASP A 264 12.91 -4.27 25.82
CA ASP A 264 11.54 -4.77 26.00
C ASP A 264 11.34 -5.41 27.40
N GLU A 265 10.13 -5.27 27.96
CA GLU A 265 9.69 -5.74 29.29
C GLU A 265 10.49 -5.23 30.52
N LEU A 266 11.63 -4.57 30.32
CA LEU A 266 12.50 -4.08 31.39
C LEU A 266 11.92 -2.90 32.18
N LEU A 267 11.02 -2.14 31.55
CA LEU A 267 10.26 -1.10 32.23
C LEU A 267 9.25 -1.69 33.23
N ASP A 268 8.81 -2.92 33.00
CA ASP A 268 7.88 -3.65 33.86
C ASP A 268 8.62 -4.58 34.85
N GLY A 269 9.93 -4.74 34.67
CA GLY A 269 10.81 -5.48 35.57
C GLY A 269 11.01 -4.82 36.94
N SER A 270 11.69 -5.53 37.84
CA SER A 270 11.95 -5.07 39.21
C SER A 270 12.68 -3.71 39.26
N LEU A 271 12.60 -3.02 40.40
CA LEU A 271 13.29 -1.74 40.60
C LEU A 271 14.81 -1.83 40.36
N ALA A 272 15.41 -3.01 40.54
CA ALA A 272 16.81 -3.24 40.21
C ALA A 272 17.06 -3.19 38.69
N MET A 273 16.21 -3.85 37.90
CA MET A 273 16.29 -3.84 36.43
C MET A 273 16.01 -2.45 35.86
N GLN A 274 15.02 -1.75 36.41
CA GLN A 274 14.73 -0.36 36.01
C GLN A 274 15.89 0.60 36.30
N ARG A 275 16.72 0.34 37.33
CA ARG A 275 17.92 1.15 37.61
C ARG A 275 19.01 0.92 36.56
N VAL A 276 19.19 -0.31 36.11
CA VAL A 276 20.12 -0.66 35.03
C VAL A 276 19.69 0.03 33.73
N LEU A 277 18.40 -0.06 33.39
CA LEU A 277 17.83 0.63 32.23
C LEU A 277 18.02 2.15 32.32
N LYS A 278 17.80 2.73 33.51
CA LYS A 278 18.00 4.16 33.75
C LYS A 278 19.46 4.58 33.60
N GLN A 279 20.41 3.74 34.01
CA GLN A 279 21.84 3.99 33.78
C GLN A 279 22.16 3.96 32.28
N ALA A 280 21.67 2.94 31.57
CA ALA A 280 21.84 2.83 30.12
C ALA A 280 21.31 4.06 29.37
N MET A 281 20.10 4.52 29.72
CA MET A 281 19.46 5.65 29.03
C MET A 281 20.09 7.01 29.35
N ASN A 282 20.53 7.24 30.60
CA ASN A 282 21.05 8.56 31.00
C ASN A 282 22.55 8.69 30.77
N ASP A 283 23.29 7.64 31.10
CA ASP A 283 24.74 7.67 31.15
C ASP A 283 25.37 6.96 29.94
N ASN A 284 24.51 6.42 29.05
CA ASN A 284 24.93 5.64 27.88
C ASN A 284 25.90 4.52 28.28
N CYS A 285 25.66 3.89 29.43
CA CYS A 285 26.52 2.85 29.97
C CYS A 285 25.76 1.88 30.89
N ILE A 286 26.32 0.69 31.11
CA ILE A 286 25.92 -0.22 32.19
C ILE A 286 27.16 -0.57 32.99
N GLY A 287 27.20 -0.14 34.25
CA GLY A 287 28.42 -0.22 35.06
C GLY A 287 29.58 0.55 34.41
N ASN A 288 30.68 -0.14 34.09
CA ASN A 288 31.85 0.46 33.42
C ASN A 288 31.81 0.33 31.89
N LEU A 289 30.81 -0.37 31.34
CA LEU A 289 30.68 -0.60 29.90
C LEU A 289 29.93 0.57 29.27
N HIS A 290 30.58 1.31 28.39
CA HIS A 290 30.02 2.46 27.70
C HIS A 290 29.55 2.06 26.30
N PHE A 291 28.34 2.45 25.93
CA PHE A 291 27.83 2.29 24.56
C PHE A 291 28.45 3.36 23.64
N PRO A 292 28.43 3.15 22.31
CA PRO A 292 28.85 4.17 21.35
C PRO A 292 28.08 5.49 21.54
N VAL A 293 28.74 6.63 21.27
CA VAL A 293 28.18 7.97 21.52
C VAL A 293 26.86 8.21 20.75
N ASN A 294 26.71 7.59 19.58
CA ASN A 294 25.53 7.70 18.73
C ASN A 294 24.49 6.57 18.97
N THR A 295 24.30 6.16 20.23
CA THR A 295 23.33 5.14 20.61
C THR A 295 21.99 5.75 21.01
N LEU A 296 20.91 5.27 20.39
CA LEU A 296 19.53 5.60 20.75
C LEU A 296 18.93 4.43 21.54
N HIS A 297 18.56 4.68 22.79
CA HIS A 297 17.86 3.71 23.62
C HIS A 297 16.34 3.88 23.51
N VAL A 298 15.64 2.78 23.23
CA VAL A 298 14.19 2.71 23.15
C VAL A 298 13.74 1.65 24.14
N ALA A 299 12.94 2.04 25.13
CA ALA A 299 12.39 1.11 26.11
C ALA A 299 10.90 0.87 25.81
N LEU A 300 10.49 -0.40 25.86
CA LEU A 300 9.13 -0.85 25.54
C LEU A 300 8.51 -1.48 26.79
N ALA A 301 7.18 -1.33 26.91
CA ALA A 301 6.37 -1.86 28.00
C ALA A 301 5.06 -2.39 27.43
N ASN A 302 4.55 -3.50 27.96
CA ASN A 302 3.32 -4.14 27.50
C ASN A 302 2.15 -3.73 28.41
N GLY A 303 1.35 -2.74 27.98
CA GLY A 303 0.04 -2.49 28.60
C GLY A 303 -0.48 -1.05 28.50
N LEU A 304 -1.66 -0.90 27.90
CA LEU A 304 -2.34 0.38 27.63
C LEU A 304 -3.15 0.95 28.81
N ASP A 305 -3.35 0.22 29.91
CA ASP A 305 -4.21 0.65 31.03
C ASP A 305 -3.48 0.86 32.37
N HIS A 306 -2.17 0.66 32.45
CA HIS A 306 -1.41 0.84 33.68
C HIS A 306 -0.25 1.80 33.46
N GLY A 307 -0.22 2.88 34.25
CA GLY A 307 0.98 3.70 34.35
C GLY A 307 2.12 2.79 34.74
N CYS A 308 3.11 2.65 33.86
CA CYS A 308 4.35 1.97 34.17
C CYS A 308 4.79 2.53 35.53
N MET A 309 5.17 1.68 36.50
CA MET A 309 5.72 2.12 37.80
C MET A 309 7.06 2.89 37.66
N SER A 310 7.35 3.40 36.46
CA SER A 310 8.21 4.52 36.12
C SER A 310 7.82 5.85 36.78
N GLU A 311 7.44 5.87 38.07
CA GLU A 311 7.38 7.13 38.82
C GLU A 311 8.74 7.87 38.81
N LYS A 312 9.81 7.24 38.34
CA LYS A 312 11.19 7.78 38.28
C LYS A 312 11.77 8.00 36.88
N LEU A 313 11.02 7.78 35.81
CA LEU A 313 11.48 8.01 34.43
C LEU A 313 10.48 8.95 33.74
N PRO A 314 10.71 10.28 33.78
CA PRO A 314 9.78 11.23 33.23
C PRO A 314 9.69 11.09 31.70
N LEU A 315 8.46 11.04 31.18
CA LEU A 315 8.13 10.99 29.75
C LEU A 315 8.84 12.07 28.90
N SER A 316 9.31 13.16 29.52
CA SER A 316 10.11 14.21 28.89
C SER A 316 11.46 13.74 28.35
N ASN A 317 11.93 12.57 28.78
CA ASN A 317 13.24 12.04 28.40
C ASN A 317 13.17 11.13 27.16
N VAL A 318 11.98 10.89 26.58
CA VAL A 318 11.77 10.06 25.40
C VAL A 318 11.48 10.95 24.19
N ASN A 319 12.46 11.13 23.32
CA ASN A 319 12.46 12.18 22.28
C ASN A 319 11.64 11.85 21.01
N ARG A 320 11.20 10.60 20.79
CA ARG A 320 10.45 10.17 19.59
C ARG A 320 9.55 8.97 19.88
N MET A 321 8.37 8.96 19.27
CA MET A 321 7.44 7.81 19.29
C MET A 321 7.52 7.05 17.96
N ALA A 322 7.67 5.74 18.05
CA ALA A 322 7.54 4.76 16.96
C ALA A 322 6.78 3.53 17.51
N THR A 323 6.12 2.77 16.65
CA THR A 323 5.29 1.61 17.05
C THR A 323 6.00 0.32 16.64
N TYR A 324 6.12 -0.64 17.55
CA TYR A 324 6.80 -1.93 17.33
C TYR A 324 5.92 -3.07 17.85
N ASN A 325 5.91 -4.23 17.18
CA ASN A 325 5.36 -5.49 17.69
C ASN A 325 6.52 -6.32 18.22
N VAL A 326 6.50 -6.71 19.49
CA VAL A 326 7.60 -7.43 20.14
C VAL A 326 7.08 -8.62 20.95
N GLN A 327 7.86 -9.70 20.99
CA GLN A 327 7.77 -10.75 22.00
C GLN A 327 9.18 -10.99 22.56
N PRO A 328 9.36 -11.22 23.86
CA PRO A 328 10.65 -11.70 24.36
C PRO A 328 10.60 -13.01 25.15
N ASP A 329 11.80 -13.57 25.32
CA ASP A 329 12.10 -14.84 25.99
C ASP A 329 13.42 -14.69 26.83
N LEU A 330 13.27 -14.60 28.16
CA LEU A 330 14.27 -14.72 29.26
C LEU A 330 15.39 -15.77 29.08
N ALA A 331 15.15 -16.89 28.40
CA ALA A 331 16.20 -17.91 28.24
C ALA A 331 17.34 -17.36 27.38
N GLY A 332 17.00 -16.61 26.32
CA GLY A 332 17.99 -15.89 25.51
C GLY A 332 18.73 -14.80 26.29
N PHE A 333 18.08 -14.20 27.30
CA PHE A 333 18.71 -13.19 28.15
C PHE A 333 19.70 -13.79 29.19
N GLN A 334 19.38 -14.96 29.75
CA GLN A 334 20.26 -15.67 30.69
C GLN A 334 21.49 -16.26 30.00
N GLU A 335 21.33 -16.82 28.80
CA GLU A 335 22.43 -17.33 27.97
C GLU A 335 23.43 -16.21 27.62
N TRP A 336 22.92 -15.05 27.24
CA TRP A 336 23.73 -13.85 27.01
C TRP A 336 24.50 -13.37 28.26
N LEU A 337 23.87 -13.37 29.44
CA LEU A 337 24.52 -12.95 30.70
C LEU A 337 25.71 -13.85 31.08
N SER A 338 25.60 -15.15 30.82
CA SER A 338 26.66 -16.12 31.08
C SER A 338 27.85 -15.91 30.14
N ASP A 339 27.59 -15.64 28.85
CA ASP A 339 28.61 -15.42 27.83
C ASP A 339 29.45 -14.14 28.04
N ILE A 340 28.86 -13.07 28.56
CA ILE A 340 29.59 -11.81 28.78
C ILE A 340 30.44 -11.79 30.06
N GLY A 341 30.18 -12.69 31.03
CA GLY A 341 30.98 -12.87 32.25
C GLY A 341 31.14 -11.64 33.17
N LEU A 342 30.41 -10.55 32.94
CA LEU A 342 30.63 -9.25 33.57
C LEU A 342 29.84 -9.03 34.86
N TYR A 343 28.85 -9.87 35.17
CA TYR A 343 27.99 -9.74 36.35
C TYR A 343 27.58 -11.10 36.94
N PRO A 344 28.55 -11.88 37.49
CA PRO A 344 28.30 -13.23 38.02
C PRO A 344 27.26 -13.28 39.16
N GLU A 345 27.07 -12.16 39.86
CA GLU A 345 26.06 -11.99 40.92
C GLU A 345 24.64 -11.86 40.34
N LEU A 346 24.47 -11.17 39.21
CA LEU A 346 23.19 -11.05 38.50
C LEU A 346 22.84 -12.36 37.77
N GLU A 347 23.84 -13.01 37.20
CA GLU A 347 23.70 -14.33 36.59
C GLU A 347 23.31 -15.39 37.64
N SER A 348 24.03 -15.47 38.77
CA SER A 348 23.65 -16.36 39.89
C SER A 348 22.27 -16.03 40.46
N PHE A 349 21.91 -14.75 40.54
CA PHE A 349 20.59 -14.33 40.99
C PHE A 349 19.49 -14.80 40.03
N LEU A 350 19.66 -14.62 38.72
CA LEU A 350 18.68 -15.03 37.72
C LEU A 350 18.66 -16.56 37.50
N GLN A 351 19.76 -17.28 37.75
CA GLN A 351 19.84 -18.75 37.75
C GLN A 351 19.30 -19.40 39.03
N SER A 352 19.22 -18.64 40.12
CA SER A 352 18.63 -19.09 41.38
C SER A 352 17.17 -18.66 41.53
N ASN A 353 16.71 -17.76 40.67
CA ASN A 353 15.37 -17.17 40.69
C ASN A 353 14.90 -16.93 39.24
N ASN A 354 14.87 -18.01 38.45
CA ASN A 354 14.56 -18.01 37.01
C ASN A 354 13.12 -17.58 36.72
N ASP A 355 12.31 -17.65 37.77
CA ASP A 355 10.94 -17.25 37.90
C ASP A 355 10.80 -15.81 38.36
N VAL A 356 11.82 -15.07 38.83
CA VAL A 356 11.65 -13.67 39.30
C VAL A 356 10.99 -12.71 38.30
N PRO A 357 11.22 -12.79 36.99
CA PRO A 357 10.46 -12.00 36.00
C PRO A 357 8.97 -12.42 35.89
N TYR A 358 8.63 -13.56 36.48
CA TYR A 358 7.36 -14.29 36.39
C TYR A 358 6.75 -14.64 37.77
N ASP A 359 7.39 -14.26 38.88
CA ASP A 359 7.06 -14.66 40.26
C ASP A 359 5.95 -13.74 40.78
N VAL A 360 4.77 -13.94 40.19
CA VAL A 360 3.53 -13.27 40.53
C VAL A 360 2.76 -14.18 41.48
N ASP A 361 2.63 -13.76 42.74
CA ASP A 361 1.76 -14.43 43.72
C ASP A 361 0.28 -14.19 43.36
N VAL A 362 -0.29 -15.11 42.58
CA VAL A 362 -1.67 -15.04 42.07
C VAL A 362 -2.69 -14.91 43.21
N ALA A 363 -2.41 -15.45 44.40
CA ALA A 363 -3.30 -15.32 45.55
C ALA A 363 -3.33 -13.90 46.14
N LYS A 364 -2.33 -13.07 45.80
CA LYS A 364 -2.26 -11.64 46.16
C LYS A 364 -2.56 -10.70 44.99
N HIS A 365 -2.90 -11.24 43.82
CA HIS A 365 -3.22 -10.45 42.63
C HIS A 365 -4.53 -9.69 42.83
N ASP A 366 -4.51 -8.38 42.57
CA ASP A 366 -5.60 -7.47 42.86
C ASP A 366 -6.63 -7.34 41.72
N GLY A 367 -6.42 -8.10 40.63
CA GLY A 367 -7.24 -8.03 39.42
C GLY A 367 -6.92 -6.83 38.52
N VAL A 368 -5.89 -6.02 38.86
CA VAL A 368 -5.56 -4.75 38.19
C VAL A 368 -4.07 -4.65 37.85
N SER A 369 -3.20 -5.44 38.47
CA SER A 369 -1.75 -5.43 38.20
C SER A 369 -1.37 -6.26 36.96
N ASN A 370 -0.35 -5.84 36.21
CA ASN A 370 0.14 -6.54 35.01
C ASN A 370 0.56 -7.99 35.31
N PHE A 371 0.31 -8.89 34.35
CA PHE A 371 0.93 -10.20 34.27
C PHE A 371 2.09 -10.18 33.27
N ALA A 372 3.16 -10.89 33.56
CA ALA A 372 4.17 -11.20 32.56
C ALA A 372 3.59 -12.13 31.48
N SER A 373 4.02 -11.97 30.24
CA SER A 373 3.63 -12.79 29.08
C SER A 373 3.78 -14.29 29.39
N PHE A 374 2.69 -15.07 29.29
CA PHE A 374 2.74 -16.53 29.48
C PHE A 374 3.47 -17.20 28.32
N ARG A 375 4.25 -18.24 28.61
CA ARG A 375 5.02 -18.95 27.56
C ARG A 375 4.34 -20.21 27.04
N THR A 376 3.36 -20.76 27.77
CA THR A 376 2.67 -21.99 27.37
C THR A 376 1.15 -21.91 27.55
N LEU A 377 0.39 -22.63 26.70
CA LEU A 377 -1.07 -22.76 26.81
C LEU A 377 -1.51 -23.44 28.12
N GLU A 378 -0.65 -24.30 28.67
CA GLU A 378 -0.87 -24.98 29.95
C GLU A 378 -0.87 -23.98 31.13
N GLU A 379 0.03 -22.99 31.11
CA GLU A 379 0.09 -21.92 32.12
C GLU A 379 -1.14 -20.99 32.06
N PHE A 380 -1.61 -20.70 30.84
CA PHE A 380 -2.86 -19.96 30.66
C PHE A 380 -4.09 -20.78 31.10
N GLY A 381 -4.11 -22.09 30.84
CA GLY A 381 -5.17 -23.00 31.25
C GLY A 381 -5.37 -23.05 32.77
N LYS A 382 -4.27 -23.04 33.54
CA LYS A 382 -4.29 -22.96 35.01
C LYS A 382 -4.98 -21.69 35.53
N LEU A 383 -4.87 -20.57 34.80
CA LEU A 383 -5.46 -19.27 35.18
C LEU A 383 -6.99 -19.25 35.03
N ILE A 384 -7.51 -19.86 33.97
CA ILE A 384 -8.96 -19.92 33.69
C ILE A 384 -9.61 -21.21 34.18
N ASN A 385 -8.86 -22.01 34.96
CA ASN A 385 -9.31 -23.27 35.52
C ASN A 385 -9.82 -24.25 34.45
N THR A 386 -9.12 -24.31 33.33
CA THR A 386 -9.46 -25.13 32.16
C THR A 386 -8.21 -25.80 31.62
N ASP A 387 -8.24 -27.12 31.44
CA ASP A 387 -7.11 -27.84 30.81
C ASP A 387 -7.10 -27.58 29.30
N LEU A 388 -6.20 -26.70 28.87
CA LEU A 388 -5.93 -26.42 27.46
C LEU A 388 -4.68 -27.21 27.07
N VAL A 389 -4.86 -28.21 26.19
CA VAL A 389 -3.80 -29.10 25.67
C VAL A 389 -3.03 -28.43 24.54
#